data_AF-A0A3P7IYT9-F1
#
_entry.id   AF-A0A3P7IYT9-F1
#
_cell.length_a   1.000
_cell.length_b   1.000
_cell.length_c   1.000
_cell.angle_alpha   90.00
_cell.angle_beta   90.00
_cell.angle_gamma   90.00
#
_symmetry.space_group_name_H-M   'P 1'
#
loop_
_entity.id
_entity.type
_entity.pdbx_description
1 polymer ?
#
loop_
_entity_poly.entity_id
_entity_poly.type
_entity_poly.pdbx_seq_one_letter_code
_entity_poly.pdbx_strand_id
1 'polypeptide(L)'
;FLAFIKRDRNHIGNVFLRSLPYGSIRQVTFETKTDVLGYGFTAVPEMIYYVQDNNGDENHMLFAKNVSQKAVKTNRLGRSTISDRRGVKAKILGNNYVDPRLLIGITDENSSMYNVYSYNLLTNTLSLVMRNKRFPEVYVDNNLNIRIAYEEQKDGTAIYYRIKRLRGPREILTSDRKHWEELLHLSAEDSLSNA
;
A
#
# COMPACT_ATOMS: atom_id res chain seq x y z
N PHE A 1 0.84 -10.41 19.32
CA PHE A 1 0.95 -9.05 19.89
C PHE A 1 -0.20 -8.21 19.39
N LEU A 2 -0.66 -7.22 20.16
CA LEU A 2 -1.49 -6.14 19.65
C LEU A 2 -0.58 -4.96 19.30
N ALA A 3 -0.79 -4.33 18.16
CA ALA A 3 -0.14 -3.06 17.81
C ALA A 3 -1.13 -1.91 17.99
N PHE A 4 -0.62 -0.71 18.30
CA PHE A 4 -1.39 0.53 18.37
C PHE A 4 -0.46 1.74 18.19
N ILE A 5 -1.02 2.87 17.76
CA ILE A 5 -0.29 4.15 17.71
C ILE A 5 -0.47 4.87 19.04
N LYS A 6 0.63 5.42 19.58
CA LYS A 6 0.64 6.28 20.76
C LYS A 6 1.70 7.36 20.57
N ARG A 7 1.47 8.56 21.12
CA ARG A 7 2.50 9.60 21.18
C ARG A 7 3.63 9.21 22.14
N ASP A 8 4.86 9.37 21.67
CA ASP A 8 6.06 9.14 22.49
C ASP A 8 6.44 10.39 23.31
N ARG A 9 7.64 10.39 23.91
CA ARG A 9 8.14 11.50 24.72
C ARG A 9 8.35 12.81 23.95
N ASN A 10 8.44 12.76 22.62
CA ASN A 10 8.54 13.93 21.76
C ASN A 10 7.15 14.37 21.25
N HIS A 11 6.07 13.78 21.78
CA HIS A 11 4.70 13.95 21.31
C HIS A 11 4.46 13.48 19.87
N ILE A 12 5.35 12.65 19.32
CA ILE A 12 5.21 12.07 17.97
C ILE A 12 4.54 10.70 18.06
N GLY A 13 3.50 10.51 17.26
CA GLY A 13 2.77 9.26 17.08
C GLY A 13 3.67 8.17 16.52
N ASN A 14 3.85 7.11 17.30
CA ASN A 14 4.66 5.96 16.95
C ASN A 14 3.89 4.66 17.20
N VAL A 15 4.31 3.57 16.57
CA VAL A 15 3.74 2.24 16.78
C VAL A 15 4.34 1.61 18.03
N PHE A 16 3.47 1.07 18.88
CA PHE A 16 3.79 0.30 20.06
C PHE A 16 3.19 -1.10 19.94
N LEU A 17 3.88 -2.08 20.52
CA LEU A 17 3.37 -3.45 20.67
C LEU A 17 3.04 -3.71 22.13
N ARG A 18 1.86 -4.27 22.38
CA ARG A 18 1.45 -4.86 23.67
C ARG A 18 1.50 -6.38 23.58
N SER A 19 2.22 -6.98 24.52
CA SER A 19 2.16 -8.41 24.78
C SER A 19 0.78 -8.76 25.32
N LEU A 20 0.07 -9.70 24.69
CA LEU A 20 -1.24 -10.14 25.17
C LEU A 20 -1.12 -10.96 26.46
N PRO A 21 -0.17 -11.92 26.59
CA PRO A 21 -0.03 -12.68 27.84
C PRO A 21 0.47 -11.84 29.03
N TYR A 22 1.42 -10.91 28.79
CA TYR A 22 2.12 -10.22 29.88
C TYR A 22 1.72 -8.76 30.07
N GLY A 23 0.94 -8.18 29.15
CA GLY A 23 0.55 -6.76 29.19
C GLY A 23 1.69 -5.77 28.93
N SER A 24 2.95 -6.21 28.84
CA SER A 24 4.10 -5.35 28.61
C SER A 24 4.00 -4.62 27.27
N ILE A 25 4.37 -3.34 27.26
CA ILE A 25 4.30 -2.46 26.10
C ILE A 25 5.71 -2.07 25.69
N ARG A 26 6.01 -2.08 24.39
CA ARG A 26 7.26 -1.56 23.84
C ARG A 26 7.03 -0.74 22.58
N GLN A 27 7.75 0.37 22.47
CA GLN A 27 7.81 1.19 21.24
C GLN A 27 8.58 0.43 20.16
N VAL A 28 8.08 0.46 18.92
CA VAL A 28 8.70 -0.25 17.80
C VAL A 28 8.96 0.61 16.58
N THR A 29 8.38 1.80 16.44
CA THR A 29 8.86 2.86 15.54
C THR A 29 9.36 4.04 16.36
N PHE A 30 10.25 4.85 15.80
CA PHE A 30 10.94 5.91 16.55
C PHE A 30 11.06 7.18 15.69
N GLU A 31 9.95 7.57 15.08
CA GLU A 31 9.82 8.78 14.28
C GLU A 31 9.90 10.02 15.17
N THR A 32 10.54 11.08 14.66
CA THR A 32 10.84 12.30 15.42
C THR A 32 10.29 13.57 14.78
N LYS A 33 9.77 13.49 13.56
CA LYS A 33 9.29 14.65 12.80
C LYS A 33 7.81 14.58 12.48
N THR A 34 7.34 13.42 12.04
CA THR A 34 5.96 13.23 11.57
C THR A 34 5.35 12.00 12.21
N ASP A 35 4.09 12.11 12.60
CA ASP A 35 3.32 11.01 13.18
C ASP A 35 3.21 9.85 12.19
N VAL A 36 3.28 8.63 12.71
CA VAL A 36 2.79 7.45 12.00
C VAL A 36 1.28 7.52 11.90
N LEU A 37 0.76 7.52 10.68
CA LEU A 37 -0.68 7.62 10.37
C LEU A 37 -1.38 6.26 10.39
N GLY A 38 -0.66 5.20 10.04
CA GLY A 38 -1.20 3.86 9.96
C GLY A 38 -0.10 2.81 9.89
N TYR A 39 -0.45 1.56 10.19
CA TYR A 39 0.45 0.42 10.13
C TYR A 39 -0.31 -0.86 9.81
N GLY A 40 0.42 -1.91 9.42
CA GLY A 40 -0.13 -3.25 9.29
C GLY A 40 0.93 -4.31 9.52
N PHE A 41 0.51 -5.44 10.09
CA PHE A 41 1.33 -6.65 10.14
C PHE A 41 1.43 -7.26 8.74
N THR A 42 2.51 -8.00 8.49
CA THR A 42 2.76 -8.67 7.21
C THR A 42 2.86 -10.17 7.39
N ALA A 43 2.98 -10.92 6.28
CA ALA A 43 3.32 -12.35 6.33
C ALA A 43 4.68 -12.63 6.96
N VAL A 44 5.61 -11.66 6.93
CA VAL A 44 6.95 -11.84 7.48
C VAL A 44 6.88 -11.65 9.01
N PRO A 45 7.29 -12.65 9.81
CA PRO A 45 7.24 -12.56 11.27
C PRO A 45 7.98 -11.33 11.78
N GLU A 46 7.35 -10.65 12.75
CA GLU A 46 7.90 -9.42 13.36
C GLU A 46 8.24 -8.33 12.33
N MET A 47 7.54 -8.29 11.20
CA MET A 47 7.65 -7.20 10.24
C MET A 47 6.31 -6.48 10.08
N ILE A 48 6.36 -5.16 10.17
CA ILE A 48 5.23 -4.28 9.89
C ILE A 48 5.56 -3.38 8.70
N TYR A 49 4.55 -2.97 7.96
CA TYR A 49 4.63 -1.71 7.21
C TYR A 49 3.98 -0.58 8.02
N TYR A 50 4.36 0.65 7.73
CA TYR A 50 3.70 1.83 8.28
C TYR A 50 3.79 3.02 7.34
N VAL A 51 2.84 3.94 7.54
CA VAL A 51 2.59 5.10 6.69
C VAL A 51 2.82 6.38 7.49
N GLN A 52 3.42 7.37 6.85
CA GLN A 52 3.56 8.74 7.36
C GLN A 52 3.12 9.74 6.30
N ASP A 53 2.69 10.91 6.72
CA ASP A 53 2.53 12.05 5.80
C ASP A 53 3.90 12.63 5.39
N ASN A 54 4.02 13.16 4.17
CA ASN A 54 5.25 13.77 3.69
C ASN A 54 5.26 15.29 3.90
N ASN A 55 5.36 15.71 5.16
CA ASN A 55 5.45 17.11 5.57
C ASN A 55 4.24 17.98 5.18
N GLY A 56 3.02 17.48 5.36
CA GLY A 56 1.78 18.25 5.19
C GLY A 56 1.26 18.32 3.77
N ASP A 57 1.80 17.53 2.83
CA ASP A 57 1.40 17.54 1.42
C ASP A 57 0.37 16.45 1.07
N GLU A 58 -0.10 15.70 2.07
CA GLU A 58 -1.02 14.55 1.96
C GLU A 58 -0.48 13.43 1.06
N ASN A 59 0.81 13.47 0.71
CA ASN A 59 1.49 12.41 0.00
C ASN A 59 2.06 11.42 1.01
N HIS A 60 1.45 10.25 1.09
CA HIS A 60 1.87 9.24 2.05
C HIS A 60 3.21 8.59 1.66
N MET A 61 4.16 8.64 2.60
CA MET A 61 5.37 7.82 2.59
C MET A 61 5.10 6.44 3.19
N LEU A 62 5.79 5.42 2.68
CA LEU A 62 5.59 4.03 3.08
C LEU A 62 6.93 3.36 3.42
N PHE A 63 6.95 2.69 4.56
CA PHE A 63 8.15 2.03 5.10
C PHE A 63 7.82 0.60 5.57
N ALA A 64 8.82 -0.28 5.55
CA ALA A 64 8.79 -1.59 6.20
C ALA A 64 9.80 -1.64 7.34
N LYS A 65 9.46 -2.28 8.46
CA LYS A 65 10.33 -2.37 9.63
C LYS A 65 10.26 -3.73 10.29
N ASN A 66 11.44 -4.32 10.52
CA ASN A 66 11.60 -5.44 11.44
C ASN A 66 11.49 -4.90 12.88
N VAL A 67 10.44 -5.32 13.56
CA VAL A 67 10.11 -4.94 14.94
C VAL A 67 10.55 -5.97 15.96
N SER A 68 11.34 -6.97 15.60
CA SER A 68 11.93 -7.91 16.55
C SER A 68 12.73 -7.17 17.62
N GLN A 69 12.79 -7.73 18.83
CA GLN A 69 13.54 -7.11 19.92
C GLN A 69 15.03 -6.94 19.55
N LYS A 70 15.60 -7.92 18.83
CA LYS A 70 16.99 -7.86 18.35
C LYS A 70 17.20 -6.72 17.35
N ALA A 71 16.33 -6.60 16.35
CA ALA A 71 16.43 -5.54 15.34
C ALA A 71 16.31 -4.15 15.97
N VAL A 72 15.33 -3.95 16.85
CA VAL A 72 15.12 -2.66 17.54
C VAL A 72 16.30 -2.31 18.45
N LYS A 73 16.88 -3.27 19.19
CA LYS A 73 18.07 -3.04 20.02
C LYS A 73 19.30 -2.68 19.18
N THR A 74 19.47 -3.34 18.04
CA THR A 74 20.64 -3.15 17.16
C THR A 74 20.56 -1.80 16.44
N ASN A 75 19.40 -1.49 15.86
CA ASN A 75 19.16 -0.22 15.18
C ASN A 75 17.68 0.16 15.29
N ARG A 76 17.32 0.95 16.31
CA ARG A 76 15.95 1.40 16.53
C ARG A 76 15.38 2.24 15.39
N LEU A 77 16.21 2.95 14.62
CA LEU A 77 15.76 3.73 13.45
C LEU A 77 15.70 2.90 12.17
N GLY A 78 16.31 1.71 12.15
CA GLY A 78 16.44 0.84 10.98
C GLY A 78 15.09 0.45 10.39
N ARG A 79 14.90 0.76 9.10
CA ARG A 79 13.71 0.48 8.30
C ARG A 79 14.10 0.45 6.82
N SER A 80 13.27 -0.19 6.02
CA SER A 80 13.37 -0.12 4.57
C SER A 80 12.38 0.93 4.06
N THR A 81 12.87 1.89 3.29
CA THR A 81 12.01 2.83 2.56
C THR A 81 11.39 2.11 1.37
N ILE A 82 10.06 2.16 1.27
CA ILE A 82 9.34 1.68 0.09
C ILE A 82 9.05 2.84 -0.87
N SER A 83 8.61 3.99 -0.32
CA SER A 83 8.45 5.23 -1.07
C SER A 83 8.49 6.43 -0.12
N ASP A 84 9.35 7.41 -0.38
CA ASP A 84 9.49 8.67 0.38
C ASP A 84 9.73 9.91 -0.50
N ARG A 85 9.63 9.76 -1.82
CA ARG A 85 9.86 10.86 -2.76
C ARG A 85 8.83 11.98 -2.57
N ARG A 86 9.30 13.22 -2.53
CA ARG A 86 8.44 14.41 -2.49
C ARG A 86 7.49 14.44 -3.70
N GLY A 87 6.22 14.75 -3.49
CA GLY A 87 5.21 14.79 -4.55
C GLY A 87 4.74 13.42 -5.06
N VAL A 88 5.19 12.32 -4.45
CA VAL A 88 4.79 10.95 -4.82
C VAL A 88 3.95 10.34 -3.71
N LYS A 89 2.71 9.97 -4.03
CA LYS A 89 1.79 9.26 -3.14
C LYS A 89 2.05 7.77 -3.23
N ALA A 90 2.12 7.09 -2.08
CA ALA A 90 2.09 5.64 -2.02
C ALA A 90 0.91 5.13 -1.17
N LYS A 91 0.26 4.05 -1.61
CA LYS A 91 -0.78 3.36 -0.85
C LYS A 91 -0.63 1.84 -0.93
N ILE A 92 -1.04 1.14 0.12
CA ILE A 92 -1.18 -0.31 0.10
C ILE A 92 -2.46 -0.64 -0.68
N LEU A 93 -2.29 -1.39 -1.78
CA LEU A 93 -3.40 -1.96 -2.55
C LEU A 93 -3.75 -3.36 -2.02
N GLY A 94 -2.76 -4.09 -1.53
CA GLY A 94 -2.95 -5.43 -1.00
C GLY A 94 -1.83 -5.86 -0.08
N ASN A 95 -2.22 -6.61 0.95
CA ASN A 95 -1.33 -7.28 1.89
C ASN A 95 -1.94 -8.66 2.16
N ASN A 96 -1.09 -9.68 2.25
CA ASN A 96 -1.51 -11.03 2.60
C ASN A 96 -0.63 -11.52 3.76
N TYR A 97 -1.21 -12.24 4.73
CA TYR A 97 -0.50 -12.79 5.87
C TYR A 97 0.25 -14.11 5.58
N VAL A 98 0.25 -14.59 4.33
CA VAL A 98 1.06 -15.75 3.89
C VAL A 98 2.04 -15.46 2.75
N ASP A 99 1.88 -14.37 2.01
CA ASP A 99 2.77 -13.95 0.92
C ASP A 99 3.70 -12.82 1.42
N PRO A 100 5.03 -12.92 1.29
CA PRO A 100 5.95 -11.86 1.74
C PRO A 100 5.94 -10.61 0.86
N ARG A 101 5.01 -10.48 -0.09
CA ARG A 101 4.87 -9.30 -0.94
C ARG A 101 3.81 -8.33 -0.39
N LEU A 102 4.06 -7.05 -0.58
CA LEU A 102 3.03 -6.02 -0.55
C LEU A 102 2.74 -5.58 -1.98
N LEU A 103 1.47 -5.31 -2.28
CA LEU A 103 1.09 -4.66 -3.53
C LEU A 103 0.80 -3.19 -3.25
N ILE A 104 1.45 -2.31 -4.00
CA ILE A 104 1.58 -0.89 -3.66
C ILE A 104 1.24 -0.06 -4.88
N GLY A 105 0.34 0.91 -4.71
CA GLY A 105 0.11 1.95 -5.70
C GLY A 105 1.10 3.09 -5.48
N ILE A 106 1.77 3.59 -6.53
CA ILE A 106 2.66 4.75 -6.46
C ILE A 106 2.38 5.73 -7.62
N THR A 107 2.26 7.03 -7.34
CA THR A 107 2.03 8.09 -8.36
C THR A 107 3.35 8.69 -8.87
N ASP A 108 4.22 7.87 -9.44
CA ASP A 108 5.59 8.29 -9.77
C ASP A 108 5.81 8.75 -11.21
N GLU A 109 4.80 8.61 -12.07
CA GLU A 109 4.83 9.08 -13.47
C GLU A 109 3.73 10.10 -13.75
N ASN A 110 2.60 10.00 -13.03
CA ASN A 110 1.48 10.92 -13.10
C ASN A 110 0.89 11.03 -11.69
N SER A 111 0.75 12.26 -11.17
CA SER A 111 0.23 12.51 -9.82
C SER A 111 -1.21 12.02 -9.60
N SER A 112 -1.98 11.81 -10.67
CA SER A 112 -3.38 11.40 -10.61
C SER A 112 -3.59 9.89 -10.78
N MET A 113 -2.55 9.13 -11.12
CA MET A 113 -2.67 7.69 -11.44
C MET A 113 -1.62 6.87 -10.71
N TYR A 114 -2.06 5.81 -10.05
CA TYR A 114 -1.16 4.88 -9.37
C TYR A 114 -0.65 3.82 -10.34
N ASN A 115 0.66 3.79 -10.57
CA ASN A 115 1.36 2.60 -11.02
C ASN A 115 1.30 1.54 -9.91
N VAL A 116 1.24 0.26 -10.28
CA VAL A 116 1.19 -0.83 -9.30
C VAL A 116 2.54 -1.52 -9.24
N TYR A 117 3.07 -1.63 -8.03
CA TYR A 117 4.33 -2.28 -7.72
C TYR A 117 4.12 -3.43 -6.76
N SER A 118 4.95 -4.48 -6.89
CA SER A 118 5.10 -5.52 -5.88
C SER A 118 6.39 -5.27 -5.10
N TYR A 119 6.26 -5.12 -3.80
CA TYR A 119 7.39 -4.98 -2.89
C TYR A 119 7.64 -6.29 -2.16
N ASN A 120 8.82 -6.87 -2.29
CA ASN A 120 9.22 -8.06 -1.56
C ASN A 120 9.82 -7.67 -0.20
N LEU A 121 9.17 -8.05 0.90
CA LEU A 121 9.57 -7.73 2.27
C LEU A 121 10.86 -8.42 2.71
N LEU A 122 11.24 -9.53 2.08
CA LEU A 122 12.47 -10.28 2.43
C LEU A 122 13.71 -9.67 1.75
N THR A 123 13.56 -9.19 0.51
CA THR A 123 14.67 -8.67 -0.30
C THR A 123 14.70 -7.14 -0.39
N ASN A 124 13.65 -6.47 0.11
CA ASN A 124 13.42 -5.03 -0.04
C ASN A 124 13.37 -4.57 -1.51
N THR A 125 12.92 -5.43 -2.42
CA THR A 125 12.89 -5.13 -3.86
C THR A 125 11.51 -4.64 -4.28
N LEU A 126 11.44 -3.51 -4.98
CA LEU A 126 10.23 -2.94 -5.58
C LEU A 126 10.22 -3.22 -7.08
N SER A 127 9.21 -3.95 -7.58
CA SER A 127 9.09 -4.37 -8.99
C SER A 127 7.78 -3.88 -9.60
N LEU A 128 7.85 -3.28 -10.79
CA LEU A 128 6.65 -2.80 -11.51
C LEU A 128 5.79 -3.98 -11.95
N VAL A 129 4.51 -3.97 -11.56
CA VAL A 129 3.49 -4.97 -11.95
C VAL A 129 2.59 -4.41 -13.03
N MET A 130 2.18 -3.15 -12.89
CA MET A 130 1.33 -2.47 -13.86
C MET A 130 1.72 -1.01 -14.03
N ARG A 131 1.88 -0.57 -15.27
CA ARG A 131 2.01 0.83 -15.65
C ARG A 131 0.64 1.41 -16.02
N ASN A 132 0.19 2.43 -15.30
CA ASN A 132 -1.19 2.89 -15.37
C ASN A 132 -1.28 4.36 -15.80
N LYS A 133 -2.15 4.63 -16.78
CA LYS A 133 -2.46 5.96 -17.30
C LYS A 133 -3.96 6.25 -17.38
N ARG A 134 -4.81 5.34 -16.90
CA ARG A 134 -6.26 5.38 -17.15
C ARG A 134 -7.09 5.17 -15.90
N PHE A 135 -6.75 4.18 -15.09
CA PHE A 135 -7.64 3.71 -14.03
C PHE A 135 -7.30 4.38 -12.71
N PRO A 136 -8.17 5.24 -12.13
CA PRO A 136 -7.92 5.82 -10.81
C PRO A 136 -7.80 4.77 -9.71
N GLU A 137 -8.52 3.65 -9.83
CA GLU A 137 -8.50 2.56 -8.85
C GLU A 137 -8.38 1.18 -9.53
N VAL A 138 -7.68 0.27 -8.85
CA VAL A 138 -7.62 -1.15 -9.20
C VAL A 138 -7.87 -1.98 -7.95
N TYR A 139 -8.56 -3.11 -8.11
CA TYR A 139 -8.88 -4.03 -7.03
C TYR A 139 -8.12 -5.34 -7.22
N VAL A 140 -7.64 -5.86 -6.11
CA VAL A 140 -6.76 -7.03 -6.08
C VAL A 140 -7.36 -8.14 -5.23
N ASP A 141 -7.04 -9.38 -5.56
CA ASP A 141 -7.44 -10.52 -4.76
C ASP A 141 -6.46 -10.80 -3.61
N ASN A 142 -6.81 -11.76 -2.75
CA ASN A 142 -5.96 -12.20 -1.65
C ASN A 142 -4.60 -12.77 -2.11
N ASN A 143 -4.49 -13.22 -3.37
CA ASN A 143 -3.23 -13.67 -3.96
C ASN A 143 -2.39 -12.51 -4.53
N LEU A 144 -2.79 -11.26 -4.24
CA LEU A 144 -2.14 -10.03 -4.67
C LEU A 144 -2.07 -9.88 -6.20
N ASN A 145 -3.08 -10.41 -6.89
CA ASN A 145 -3.24 -10.22 -8.33
C ASN A 145 -4.28 -9.15 -8.59
N ILE A 146 -4.00 -8.25 -9.53
CA ILE A 146 -4.98 -7.29 -10.03
C ILE A 146 -6.11 -8.06 -10.74
N ARG A 147 -7.35 -7.83 -10.33
CA ARG A 147 -8.54 -8.50 -10.89
C ARG A 147 -9.46 -7.55 -11.61
N ILE A 148 -9.66 -6.37 -11.04
CA ILE A 148 -10.62 -5.38 -11.53
C ILE A 148 -9.93 -4.02 -11.62
N ALA A 149 -10.29 -3.23 -12.62
CA ALA A 149 -9.96 -1.82 -12.68
C ALA A 149 -11.22 -0.99 -12.84
N TYR A 150 -11.25 0.22 -12.29
CA TYR A 150 -12.38 1.13 -12.31
C TYR A 150 -12.06 2.36 -13.16
N GLU A 151 -13.04 2.83 -13.94
CA GLU A 151 -13.01 4.10 -14.65
C GLU A 151 -14.39 4.76 -14.59
N GLU A 152 -14.41 6.03 -14.21
CA GLU A 152 -15.59 6.89 -14.28
C GLU A 152 -15.62 7.62 -15.63
N GLN A 153 -16.78 7.62 -16.27
CA GLN A 153 -17.00 8.38 -17.50
C GLN A 153 -17.47 9.81 -17.18
N LYS A 154 -17.42 10.70 -18.18
CA LYS A 154 -17.79 12.11 -18.02
C LYS A 154 -19.25 12.32 -17.60
N ASP A 155 -20.12 11.36 -17.86
CA ASP A 155 -21.54 11.39 -17.51
C ASP A 155 -21.82 10.77 -16.12
N GLY A 156 -20.78 10.42 -15.35
CA GLY A 156 -20.90 9.79 -14.03
C GLY A 156 -21.06 8.27 -14.06
N THR A 157 -21.08 7.66 -15.26
CA THR A 157 -21.14 6.20 -15.41
C THR A 157 -19.88 5.54 -14.86
N ALA A 158 -20.06 4.49 -14.08
CA ALA A 158 -18.99 3.67 -13.53
C ALA A 158 -18.79 2.41 -14.39
N ILE A 159 -17.59 2.25 -14.97
CA ILE A 159 -17.23 1.04 -15.73
C ILE A 159 -16.13 0.28 -14.99
N TYR A 160 -16.37 -1.00 -14.76
CA TYR A 160 -15.39 -1.92 -14.22
C TYR A 160 -14.87 -2.83 -15.32
N TYR A 161 -13.56 -3.04 -15.33
CA TYR A 161 -12.87 -3.85 -16.32
C TYR A 161 -12.18 -5.02 -15.66
N ARG A 162 -12.03 -6.13 -16.40
CA ARG A 162 -11.14 -7.22 -16.04
C ARG A 162 -10.03 -7.40 -17.08
N ILE A 163 -8.94 -8.04 -16.67
CA ILE A 163 -7.80 -8.33 -17.55
C ILE A 163 -8.20 -9.42 -18.57
N LYS A 164 -7.93 -9.18 -19.85
CA LYS A 164 -8.09 -10.18 -20.91
C LYS A 164 -7.09 -11.33 -20.74
N ARG A 165 -7.55 -12.57 -20.92
CA ARG A 165 -6.71 -13.78 -20.80
C ARG A 165 -5.53 -13.85 -21.79
N LEU A 166 -5.57 -13.10 -22.89
CA LEU A 166 -4.59 -13.16 -23.99
C LEU A 166 -3.26 -12.41 -23.74
N ARG A 167 -2.93 -12.06 -22.49
CA ARG A 167 -1.67 -11.36 -22.19
C ARG A 167 -0.45 -12.28 -22.40
N GLY A 168 0.58 -11.78 -23.08
CA GLY A 168 1.85 -12.48 -23.19
C GLY A 168 2.50 -12.71 -21.81
N PRO A 169 3.19 -13.85 -21.58
CA PRO A 169 3.68 -14.24 -20.26
C PRO A 169 4.75 -13.30 -19.65
N ARG A 170 5.36 -12.43 -20.46
CA ARG A 170 6.41 -11.47 -20.02
C ARG A 170 6.05 -10.01 -20.26
N GLU A 171 4.86 -9.71 -20.75
CA GLU A 171 4.43 -8.32 -20.95
C GLU A 171 4.04 -7.71 -19.60
N ILE A 172 4.63 -6.55 -19.27
CA ILE A 172 4.20 -5.74 -18.13
C ILE A 172 2.77 -5.28 -18.41
N LEU A 173 1.88 -5.43 -17.43
CA LEU A 173 0.51 -5.00 -17.58
C LEU A 173 0.46 -3.49 -17.77
N THR A 174 -0.29 -3.01 -18.75
CA THR A 174 -0.59 -1.58 -18.93
C THR A 174 -2.08 -1.35 -18.84
N SER A 175 -2.48 -0.09 -18.65
CA SER A 175 -3.89 0.31 -18.73
C SER A 175 -4.43 0.47 -20.16
N ASP A 176 -3.69 0.00 -21.18
CA ASP A 176 -4.11 0.10 -22.58
C ASP A 176 -5.34 -0.78 -22.83
N ARG A 177 -6.30 -0.27 -23.63
CA ARG A 177 -7.57 -0.96 -23.92
C ARG A 177 -7.40 -2.40 -24.43
N LYS A 178 -6.28 -2.71 -25.09
CA LYS A 178 -5.97 -4.07 -25.57
C LYS A 178 -5.88 -5.12 -24.44
N HIS A 179 -5.55 -4.71 -23.21
CA HIS A 179 -5.39 -5.59 -22.06
C HIS A 179 -6.65 -5.79 -21.23
N TRP A 180 -7.71 -5.02 -21.49
CA TRP A 180 -8.88 -4.92 -20.61
C TRP A 180 -10.17 -5.12 -21.39
N GLU A 181 -11.12 -5.81 -20.79
CA GLU A 181 -12.49 -5.93 -21.27
C GLU A 181 -13.47 -5.50 -20.18
N GLU A 182 -14.59 -4.93 -20.59
CA GLU A 182 -15.65 -4.51 -19.68
C GLU A 182 -16.20 -5.73 -18.94
N LEU A 183 -16.34 -5.58 -17.63
CA LEU A 183 -16.90 -6.56 -16.73
C LEU A 183 -18.30 -6.13 -16.28
N LEU A 184 -18.43 -4.85 -15.90
CA LEU A 184 -19.66 -4.28 -15.39
C LEU A 184 -19.76 -2.82 -15.79
N HIS A 185 -20.97 -2.39 -16.10
CA HIS A 185 -21.31 -1.01 -16.44
C HIS A 185 -22.47 -0.61 -15.52
N LEU A 186 -22.29 0.45 -14.74
CA LEU A 186 -23.29 0.99 -13.83
C LEU A 186 -23.60 2.43 -14.22
N SER A 187 -24.88 2.76 -14.36
CA SER A 187 -25.32 4.13 -14.63
C SER A 187 -24.90 5.08 -13.49
N ALA A 188 -24.91 6.38 -13.75
CA ALA A 188 -24.65 7.38 -12.70
C ALA A 188 -25.67 7.30 -11.54
N GLU A 189 -26.93 6.95 -11.83
CA GLU A 189 -27.98 6.79 -10.81
C GLU A 189 -27.71 5.56 -9.92
N ASP A 190 -27.23 4.47 -10.52
CA ASP A 190 -26.92 3.23 -9.79
C ASP A 190 -25.62 3.33 -8.99
N SER A 191 -24.65 4.12 -9.48
CA SER A 191 -23.31 4.26 -8.88
C SER A 191 -23.31 5.10 -7.58
N LEU A 192 -24.25 6.04 -7.45
CA LEU A 192 -24.37 6.95 -6.30
C LEU A 192 -25.05 6.33 -5.07
N SER A 193 -25.60 5.13 -5.18
CA SER A 193 -26.37 4.48 -4.10
C SER A 193 -25.54 3.95 -2.92
N ASN A 194 -24.21 4.00 -2.99
CA ASN A 194 -23.29 3.49 -1.96
C ASN A 194 -22.45 4.57 -1.24
N ALA A 195 -22.81 5.86 -1.35
CA ALA A 195 -22.14 6.95 -0.63
C ALA A 195 -22.67 7.13 0.80
#